data_AF-A0A7R9WWM7-F1
#
_entry.id   AF-A0A7R9WWM7-F1
#
_cell.length_a   1.000
_cell.length_b   1.000
_cell.length_c   1.000
_cell.angle_alpha   90.00
_cell.angle_beta   90.00
_cell.angle_gamma   90.00
#
_symmetry.space_group_name_H-M   'P 1'
#
loop_
_entity.id
_entity.type
_entity.pdbx_description
1 polymer ?
#
loop_
_entity_poly.entity_id
_entity_poly.type
_entity_poly.pdbx_seq_one_letter_code
_entity_poly.pdbx_strand_id
1 'polypeptide(L)'
;DDKVLRRIRIADNNGESLKVLCFLMTHSGNHGTRVRSILETWGSKCTKLIIATNSTDGIDAKQHPFVEIYISEVSGYKQLWQRAQGVMGYIWNAYGTQYDWFYKVDD
;
A
#
# COMPACT_ATOMS: atom_id res chain seq x y z
N ASP A 1 -14.51 -14.21 -24.66
CA ASP A 1 -14.99 -12.82 -24.75
C ASP A 1 -13.83 -11.84 -24.65
N ASP A 2 -13.23 -11.48 -25.79
CA ASP A 2 -12.04 -10.61 -25.91
C ASP A 2 -12.31 -9.10 -25.78
N LYS A 3 -13.56 -8.69 -25.53
CA LYS A 3 -13.93 -7.26 -25.51
C LYS A 3 -13.31 -6.49 -24.34
N VAL A 4 -13.02 -7.15 -23.23
CA VAL A 4 -12.40 -6.53 -22.04
C VAL A 4 -10.92 -6.25 -22.28
N LEU A 5 -10.20 -7.20 -22.87
CA LEU A 5 -8.76 -7.08 -23.10
C LEU A 5 -8.41 -5.94 -24.08
N ARG A 6 -9.30 -5.62 -25.03
CA ARG A 6 -9.10 -4.50 -25.97
C ARG A 6 -9.13 -3.11 -25.34
N ARG A 7 -9.53 -2.98 -24.07
CA ARG A 7 -9.53 -1.71 -23.33
C ARG A 7 -8.28 -1.53 -22.46
N ILE A 8 -7.47 -2.58 -22.33
CA ILE A 8 -6.23 -2.52 -21.55
C ILE A 8 -5.18 -1.84 -22.42
N ARG A 9 -4.67 -0.70 -21.95
CA ARG A 9 -3.47 -0.08 -22.50
C ARG A 9 -2.32 -0.41 -21.56
N ILE A 10 -1.29 -1.05 -22.08
CA ILE A 10 -0.05 -1.26 -21.35
C ILE A 10 0.71 0.06 -21.41
N ALA A 11 1.15 0.56 -20.25
CA ALA A 11 1.99 1.75 -20.20
C ALA A 11 3.34 1.43 -20.85
N ASP A 12 3.84 2.33 -21.71
CA ASP A 12 5.16 2.18 -22.31
C ASP A 12 6.23 2.24 -21.22
N ASN A 13 7.00 1.16 -21.10
CA ASN A 13 8.16 1.12 -20.24
C ASN A 13 9.37 1.59 -21.04
N ASN A 14 9.59 2.91 -21.10
CA ASN A 14 10.70 3.54 -21.82
C ASN A 14 12.09 3.27 -21.21
N GLY A 15 12.22 2.25 -20.35
CA GLY A 15 13.45 1.91 -19.63
C GLY A 15 13.61 2.61 -18.28
N GLU A 16 12.69 3.52 -17.93
CA GLU A 16 12.64 4.13 -16.59
C GLU A 16 11.82 3.29 -15.63
N SER A 17 12.32 3.08 -14.40
CA SER A 17 11.60 2.34 -13.38
C SER A 17 10.42 3.15 -12.86
N LEU A 18 9.19 2.74 -13.18
CA LEU A 18 7.97 3.33 -12.63
C LEU A 18 8.00 3.25 -11.10
N LYS A 19 7.72 4.39 -10.45
CA LYS A 19 7.62 4.50 -9.00
C LYS A 19 6.19 4.24 -8.57
N VAL A 20 5.97 3.14 -7.87
CA VAL A 20 4.64 2.76 -7.35
C VAL A 20 4.63 2.89 -5.83
N LEU A 21 3.73 3.72 -5.31
CA LEU A 21 3.40 3.78 -3.90
C LEU A 21 2.20 2.87 -3.65
N CYS A 22 2.41 1.79 -2.94
CA CYS A 22 1.35 0.93 -2.45
C CYS A 22 0.93 1.40 -1.05
N PHE A 23 -0.37 1.36 -0.74
CA PHE A 23 -0.82 1.53 0.63
C PHE A 23 -1.78 0.43 1.05
N LEU A 24 -1.37 -0.27 2.11
CA LEU A 24 -2.03 -1.42 2.69
C LEU A 24 -2.83 -0.97 3.91
N MET A 25 -4.12 -1.27 3.95
CA MET A 25 -4.91 -1.14 5.17
C MET A 25 -5.06 -2.49 5.85
N THR A 26 -4.58 -2.59 7.08
CA THR A 26 -4.58 -3.85 7.86
C THR A 26 -4.96 -3.60 9.32
N HIS A 27 -4.99 -4.65 10.13
CA HIS A 27 -5.19 -4.60 11.58
C HIS A 27 -4.09 -5.43 12.26
N SER A 28 -3.73 -5.10 13.49
CA SER A 28 -2.66 -5.75 14.25
C SER A 28 -2.75 -7.27 14.31
N GLY A 29 -3.97 -7.81 14.37
CA GLY A 29 -4.24 -9.26 14.32
C GLY A 29 -3.74 -9.97 13.05
N ASN A 30 -3.48 -9.24 11.96
CA ASN A 30 -3.05 -9.78 10.67
C ASN A 30 -1.54 -9.63 10.42
N HIS A 31 -0.80 -8.97 11.32
CA HIS A 31 0.62 -8.70 11.11
C HIS A 31 1.45 -9.97 10.98
N GLY A 32 1.24 -10.92 11.90
CA GLY A 32 1.94 -12.19 11.92
C GLY A 32 1.46 -13.21 10.89
N THR A 33 0.50 -12.87 10.02
CA THR A 33 -0.01 -13.77 8.97
C THR A 33 0.04 -13.07 7.62
N ARG A 34 -0.95 -12.23 7.32
CA ARG A 34 -1.14 -11.60 6.02
C ARG A 34 -0.06 -10.58 5.69
N VAL A 35 0.27 -9.70 6.63
CA VAL A 35 1.32 -8.68 6.41
C VAL A 35 2.67 -9.36 6.19
N ARG A 36 3.02 -10.38 6.98
CA ARG A 36 4.22 -11.19 6.73
C ARG A 36 4.26 -11.74 5.30
N SER A 37 3.18 -12.40 4.85
CA SER A 37 3.12 -12.93 3.48
C SER A 37 3.26 -11.86 2.41
N ILE A 38 2.70 -10.67 2.62
CA ILE A 38 2.84 -9.53 1.70
C ILE A 38 4.31 -9.08 1.63
N LEU A 39 4.97 -8.93 2.78
CA LEU A 39 6.36 -8.48 2.87
C LEU A 39 7.34 -9.49 2.28
N GLU A 40 7.07 -10.79 2.43
CA GLU A 40 7.86 -11.89 1.87
C GLU A 40 7.60 -12.14 0.37
N THR A 41 6.55 -11.54 -0.21
CA THR A 41 6.18 -11.76 -1.61
C THR A 41 6.15 -10.45 -2.41
N TRP A 42 4.97 -9.99 -2.81
CA TRP A 42 4.80 -8.90 -3.77
C TRP A 42 5.05 -7.51 -3.18
N GLY A 43 5.06 -7.34 -1.85
CA GLY A 43 5.24 -6.04 -1.21
C GLY A 43 6.57 -5.37 -1.60
N SER A 44 7.61 -6.17 -1.80
CA SER A 44 8.94 -5.72 -2.26
C SER A 44 8.96 -5.17 -3.70
N LYS A 45 7.88 -5.36 -4.47
CA LYS A 45 7.73 -4.81 -5.82
C LYS A 45 7.22 -3.36 -5.82
N CYS A 46 6.68 -2.89 -4.70
CA CYS A 46 6.34 -1.49 -4.51
C CYS A 46 7.62 -0.68 -4.25
N THR A 47 7.73 0.50 -4.83
CA THR A 47 8.84 1.43 -4.52
C THR A 47 8.74 1.92 -3.08
N LYS A 48 7.51 2.14 -2.60
CA LYS A 48 7.18 2.38 -1.19
C LYS A 48 5.89 1.64 -0.84
N LEU A 49 5.85 1.03 0.33
CA LEU A 49 4.68 0.38 0.90
C LEU A 49 4.32 1.06 2.22
N ILE A 50 3.21 1.82 2.23
CA ILE A 50 2.67 2.39 3.46
C ILE A 50 1.70 1.38 4.08
N ILE A 51 1.99 0.91 5.28
CA ILE A 51 1.11 0.03 6.05
C ILE A 51 0.33 0.89 7.04
N ALA A 52 -0.93 1.14 6.71
CA ALA A 52 -1.88 1.75 7.63
C ALA A 52 -2.41 0.69 8.58
N THR A 53 -2.14 0.85 9.88
CA THR A 53 -2.48 -0.13 10.94
C THR A 53 -2.76 0.57 12.27
N ASN A 54 -3.28 -0.15 13.27
CA ASN A 54 -3.57 0.36 14.62
C ASN A 54 -2.45 0.09 15.63
N SER A 55 -1.38 -0.60 15.26
CA SER A 55 -0.19 -0.82 16.09
C SER A 55 1.03 -1.05 15.18
N THR A 56 2.25 -0.91 15.69
CA THR A 56 3.48 -1.33 15.00
C THR A 56 3.88 -2.77 15.31
N ASP A 57 3.27 -3.41 16.31
CA ASP A 57 3.72 -4.69 16.85
C ASP A 57 3.69 -5.81 15.80
N GLY A 58 4.81 -6.50 15.61
CA GLY A 58 4.89 -7.60 14.64
C GLY A 58 5.12 -7.18 13.18
N ILE A 59 5.37 -5.89 12.92
CA ILE A 59 5.92 -5.42 11.65
C ILE A 59 7.39 -5.04 11.85
N ASP A 60 8.32 -5.78 11.24
CA ASP A 60 9.74 -5.45 11.28
C ASP A 60 10.11 -4.49 10.14
N ALA A 61 9.80 -3.20 10.30
CA ALA A 61 10.14 -2.18 9.31
C ALA A 61 11.67 -2.04 9.08
N LYS A 62 12.53 -2.49 10.01
CA LYS A 62 13.99 -2.42 9.83
C LYS A 62 14.47 -3.41 8.78
N GLN A 63 13.81 -4.56 8.65
CA GLN A 63 14.09 -5.55 7.61
C GLN A 63 13.50 -5.17 6.24
N HIS A 64 12.59 -4.21 6.20
CA HIS A 64 11.88 -3.80 4.98
C HIS A 64 12.03 -2.29 4.74
N PRO A 65 13.15 -1.83 4.14
CA PRO A 65 13.43 -0.40 3.98
C PRO A 65 12.44 0.34 3.06
N PHE A 66 11.66 -0.39 2.26
CA PHE A 66 10.58 0.16 1.43
C PHE A 66 9.27 0.37 2.21
N VAL A 67 9.19 -0.06 3.48
CA VAL A 67 7.99 0.02 4.32
C VAL A 67 8.00 1.27 5.18
N GLU A 68 6.82 1.87 5.30
CA GLU A 68 6.52 2.93 6.24
C GLU A 68 5.22 2.60 6.97
N ILE A 69 5.14 2.89 8.26
CA ILE A 69 3.96 2.58 9.06
C ILE A 69 3.18 3.87 9.33
N TYR A 70 1.89 3.85 8.98
CA TYR A 70 0.93 4.90 9.33
C TYR A 70 0.01 4.39 10.44
N ILE A 71 0.09 4.99 11.63
CA ILE A 71 -0.80 4.64 12.73
C ILE A 71 -2.13 5.34 12.57
N SER A 72 -3.18 4.55 12.38
CA SER A 72 -4.56 4.98 12.35
C SER A 72 -5.24 4.59 13.66
N GLU A 73 -5.63 5.59 14.46
CA GLU A 73 -6.44 5.38 15.67
C GLU A 73 -7.83 4.83 15.34
N VAL A 74 -8.27 5.02 14.09
CA VAL A 74 -9.53 4.52 13.55
C VAL A 74 -9.30 3.14 12.91
N SER A 75 -9.92 2.08 13.46
CA SER A 75 -9.63 0.69 13.06
C SER A 75 -10.86 -0.20 12.87
N GLY A 76 -12.07 0.28 13.15
CA GLY A 76 -13.28 -0.53 13.01
C GLY A 76 -13.78 -0.60 11.57
N TYR A 77 -14.49 -1.69 11.25
CA TYR A 77 -15.01 -1.96 9.91
C TYR A 77 -15.97 -0.85 9.41
N LYS A 78 -16.75 -0.25 10.31
CA LYS A 78 -17.65 0.86 9.99
C LYS A 78 -16.91 2.15 9.62
N GLN A 79 -15.61 2.24 9.92
CA GLN A 79 -14.80 3.42 9.66
C GLN A 79 -13.76 3.23 8.55
N LEU A 80 -13.89 2.19 7.72
CA LEU A 80 -12.95 1.92 6.62
C LEU A 80 -12.82 3.11 5.66
N TRP A 81 -13.92 3.81 5.37
CA TRP A 81 -13.89 4.98 4.50
C TRP A 81 -13.08 6.12 5.12
N GLN A 82 -13.38 6.50 6.37
CA GLN A 82 -12.70 7.57 7.09
C GLN A 82 -11.20 7.28 7.21
N ARG A 83 -10.86 6.01 7.46
CA ARG A 83 -9.49 5.54 7.50
C ARG A 83 -8.80 5.68 6.14
N ALA A 84 -9.42 5.19 5.07
CA ALA A 84 -8.88 5.33 3.72
C ALA A 84 -8.67 6.80 3.35
N GLN A 85 -9.62 7.67 3.69
CA GLN A 85 -9.55 9.10 3.43
C GLN A 85 -8.37 9.76 4.17
N GLY A 86 -8.15 9.41 5.44
CA GLY A 86 -7.02 9.89 6.24
C GLY A 86 -5.67 9.44 5.67
N VAL A 87 -5.55 8.17 5.30
CA VAL A 87 -4.33 7.61 4.69
C VAL A 87 -4.06 8.25 3.33
N MET A 88 -5.08 8.39 2.47
CA MET A 88 -4.93 9.07 1.18
C MET A 88 -4.54 10.54 1.33
N GLY A 89 -5.10 11.25 2.32
CA GLY A 89 -4.71 12.63 2.62
C GLY A 89 -3.24 12.75 3.06
N TYR A 90 -2.78 11.85 3.92
CA TYR A 90 -1.37 11.76 4.30
C TYR A 90 -0.47 11.50 3.08
N ILE A 91 -0.83 10.49 2.26
CA ILE A 91 -0.10 10.13 1.05
C ILE A 91 0.01 11.30 0.08
N TRP A 92 -1.10 12.00 -0.17
CA TRP A 92 -1.11 13.12 -1.09
C TRP A 92 -0.20 14.25 -0.62
N ASN A 93 -0.31 14.62 0.66
CA ASN A 93 0.49 15.71 1.23
C ASN A 93 1.99 15.38 1.27
N ALA A 94 2.35 14.12 1.54
CA ALA A 94 3.75 13.70 1.65
C ALA A 94 4.38 13.33 0.30
N TYR A 95 3.61 12.73 -0.62
CA TYR A 95 4.13 12.00 -1.78
C TYR A 95 3.39 12.25 -3.09
N GLY A 96 2.36 13.11 -3.13
CA GLY A 96 1.43 13.26 -4.26
C GLY A 96 2.07 13.49 -5.64
N THR A 97 3.28 14.06 -5.68
CA THR A 97 4.04 14.34 -6.92
C THR A 97 5.33 13.52 -7.06
N GLN A 98 5.58 12.55 -6.17
CA GLN A 98 6.84 11.79 -6.13
C GLN A 98 6.76 10.40 -6.77
N TYR A 99 5.54 9.93 -7.05
CA TYR A 99 5.25 8.60 -7.59
C TYR A 99 4.35 8.69 -8.81
N ASP A 100 4.50 7.72 -9.71
CA ASP A 100 3.73 7.65 -10.95
C ASP A 100 2.35 7.00 -10.72
N TRP A 101 2.30 6.05 -9.78
CA TRP A 101 1.11 5.27 -9.47
C TRP A 101 0.89 5.11 -7.98
N PHE A 102 -0.37 5.16 -7.58
CA PHE A 102 -0.82 4.89 -6.21
C PHE A 102 -1.72 3.65 -6.22
N TYR A 103 -1.34 2.62 -5.46
CA TYR A 103 -2.04 1.34 -5.44
C TYR A 103 -2.61 1.03 -4.05
N LYS A 104 -3.94 1.13 -3.93
CA LYS A 104 -4.67 0.74 -2.72
C LYS A 104 -4.80 -0.77 -2.64
N VAL A 105 -4.50 -1.35 -1.48
CA VAL A 105 -4.61 -2.80 -1.23
C VAL A 105 -5.17 -3.10 0.16
N ASP A 106 -5.85 -4.24 0.25
CA ASP A 106 -6.21 -4.88 1.53
C ASP A 106 -5.27 -6.06 1.78
N ASP A 107 -5.29 -6.60 3.00
CA ASP A 107 -4.41 -7.69 3.45
C ASP A 107 -4.92 -9.11 3.17
#